data_AF-A0A378AEG7-F1
#
_entry.id   AF-A0A378AEG7-F1
#
_cell.length_a   1.000
_cell.length_b   1.000
_cell.length_c   1.000
_cell.angle_alpha   90.00
_cell.angle_beta   90.00
_cell.angle_gamma   90.00
#
_symmetry.space_group_name_H-M   'P 1'
#
loop_
_entity.id
_entity.type
_entity.pdbx_description
1 polymer ?
#
loop_
_entity_poly.entity_id
_entity_poly.type
_entity_poly.pdbx_seq_one_letter_code
_entity_poly.pdbx_strand_id
1 'polypeptide(L)' 'MREKELKLIRTHTTVVKHYRDLQSIADYPVKVRKLIRRLRRIRIDRLISRIL' A
#
# COMPACT_ATOMS: atom_id res chain seq x y z
N MET A 1 -1.78 4.03 29.49
CA MET A 1 -0.95 4.67 28.43
C MET A 1 -1.18 4.07 27.04
N ARG A 2 -1.11 2.74 26.85
CA ARG A 2 -1.28 2.08 25.53
C ARG A 2 -2.60 2.37 24.80
N GLU A 3 -3.72 2.48 25.51
CA GLU A 3 -5.02 2.72 24.87
C GLU A 3 -5.12 4.10 24.21
N LYS A 4 -4.46 5.12 24.78
CA LYS A 4 -4.45 6.48 24.23
C LYS A 4 -3.68 6.55 22.92
N GLU A 5 -2.56 5.85 22.85
CA GLU A 5 -1.73 5.70 21.65
C GLU A 5 -2.46 4.93 20.55
N LEU A 6 -3.04 3.77 20.89
CA LEU A 6 -3.86 3.00 19.95
C LEU A 6 -5.04 3.81 19.41
N LYS A 7 -5.68 4.62 20.25
CA LYS A 7 -6.77 5.50 19.83
C LYS A 7 -6.29 6.56 18.83
N LEU A 8 -5.12 7.16 19.05
CA LEU A 8 -4.51 8.13 18.13
C LEU A 8 -4.16 7.52 16.76
N ILE A 9 -3.61 6.29 16.74
CA ILE A 9 -3.32 5.55 15.50
C ILE A 9 -4.63 5.25 14.75
N ARG A 10 -5.67 4.81 15.47
CA ARG A 10 -6.99 4.49 14.90
C ARG A 10 -7.74 5.70 14.35
N THR A 11 -7.44 6.92 14.81
CA THR A 11 -8.04 8.15 14.25
C THR A 11 -7.69 8.36 12.78
N HIS A 12 -6.49 7.96 12.33
CA HIS A 12 -5.98 8.22 10.98
C HIS A 12 -5.80 6.94 10.15
N THR A 13 -6.23 5.79 10.65
CA THR A 13 -6.15 4.51 9.95
C THR A 13 -7.54 3.98 9.63
N THR A 14 -7.71 3.44 8.43
CA THR A 14 -8.96 2.84 7.99
C THR A 14 -8.85 1.32 8.03
N VAL A 15 -9.89 0.66 8.55
CA VAL A 15 -9.95 -0.80 8.57
C VAL A 15 -10.35 -1.28 7.17
N VAL A 16 -9.45 -2.01 6.52
CA VAL A 16 -9.70 -2.66 5.23
C VAL A 16 -10.58 -3.89 5.48
N LYS A 17 -11.82 -3.88 5.00
CA LYS A 17 -12.79 -4.98 5.21
C LYS A 17 -12.66 -6.05 4.14
N HIS A 18 -12.30 -5.66 2.92
CA HIS A 18 -12.14 -6.56 1.80
C HIS A 18 -10.92 -6.18 0.96
N TYR A 19 -10.24 -7.17 0.37
CA TYR A 19 -9.07 -6.93 -0.48
C TYR A 19 -9.37 -6.07 -1.72
N ARG A 20 -10.65 -5.89 -2.07
CA ARG A 20 -11.12 -5.03 -3.16
C ARG A 20 -11.28 -3.56 -2.76
N ASP A 21 -11.24 -3.26 -1.46
CA ASP A 21 -11.22 -1.88 -0.96
C ASP A 21 -9.86 -1.23 -1.20
N LEU A 22 -8.83 -2.04 -1.48
CA LEU A 22 -7.53 -1.59 -1.95
C LEU A 22 -7.65 -1.14 -3.41
N GLN A 23 -7.06 0.03 -3.71
CA GLN A 23 -7.01 0.53 -5.08
C GLN A 23 -6.34 -0.48 -6.00
N SER A 24 -6.98 -0.77 -7.13
CA SER A 24 -6.36 -1.59 -8.14
C SER A 24 -5.23 -0.82 -8.78
N ILE A 25 -4.19 -1.51 -9.26
CA ILE A 25 -3.13 -0.88 -10.08
C ILE A 25 -3.76 -0.14 -11.28
N ALA A 26 -4.93 -0.59 -11.74
CA ALA A 26 -5.69 0.08 -12.79
C ALA A 26 -6.13 1.50 -12.45
N ASP A 27 -6.30 1.86 -11.17
CA ASP A 27 -6.86 3.15 -10.75
C ASP A 27 -5.77 4.24 -10.61
N TYR A 28 -4.50 3.85 -10.63
CA TYR A 28 -3.38 4.79 -10.53
C TYR A 28 -3.18 5.60 -11.82
N PRO A 29 -2.65 6.83 -11.75
CA PRO A 29 -2.30 7.62 -12.93
C PRO A 29 -1.36 6.88 -13.90
N VAL A 30 -1.44 7.19 -15.20
CA VAL A 30 -0.69 6.52 -16.28
C VAL A 30 0.81 6.41 -15.99
N LYS A 31 1.41 7.47 -15.45
CA LYS A 31 2.85 7.52 -15.12
C LYS A 31 3.23 6.47 -14.06
N VAL A 32 2.40 6.35 -13.02
CA VAL A 32 2.60 5.42 -11.91
C VAL A 32 2.35 3.97 -12.37
N ARG A 33 1.29 3.73 -13.15
CA ARG A 33 1.02 2.40 -13.74
C ARG A 33 2.19 1.88 -14.58
N LYS A 34 2.82 2.74 -15.38
CA LYS A 34 3.98 2.39 -16.20
C LYS A 34 5.18 2.00 -15.32
N LEU A 35 5.41 2.71 -14.22
CA LEU A 35 6.48 2.39 -13.27
C LEU A 35 6.23 1.06 -12.55
N ILE A 36 5.06 0.88 -11.94
CA ILE A 36 4.67 -0.37 -11.25
C ILE A 36 4.81 -1.58 -12.18
N ARG A 37 4.34 -1.47 -13.43
CA ARG A 37 4.47 -2.55 -14.43
C ARG A 37 5.93 -2.84 -14.82
N ARG A 38 6.81 -1.84 -14.85
CA ARG A 38 8.25 -2.04 -15.10
C ARG A 38 8.92 -2.72 -13.91
N LEU A 39 8.64 -2.26 -12.69
CA LEU A 39 9.18 -2.86 -11.46
C LEU A 39 8.74 -4.31 -11.27
N ARG A 40 7.47 -4.63 -11.58
CA ARG A 40 6.94 -5.99 -11.53
C ARG A 40 7.65 -6.95 -12.48
N ARG A 41 8.04 -6.47 -13.68
CA ARG A 41 8.82 -7.28 -14.64
C ARG A 41 10.20 -7.66 -14.12
N ILE A 42 10.83 -6.77 -13.37
CA ILE A 42 12.19 -6.97 -12.83
C ILE A 42 12.13 -7.66 -11.44
N ARG A 43 10.92 -7.97 -10.92
CA ARG A 43 10.67 -8.52 -9.58
C ARG A 43 11.30 -7.70 -8.43
N ILE A 44 11.51 -6.40 -8.64
CA ILE A 44 12.04 -5.46 -7.63
C ILE A 44 11.08 -5.33 -6.44
N ASP A 45 9.80 -5.65 -6.63
CA ASP A 45 8.79 -5.74 -5.59
C ASP A 45 9.27 -6.54 -4.35
N ARG A 46 9.94 -7.69 -4.57
CA ARG A 46 10.51 -8.50 -3.49
C ARG A 46 11.73 -7.86 -2.81
N LEU A 47 12.48 -7.04 -3.54
CA LEU A 47 13.64 -6.33 -2.98
C LEU A 47 13.18 -5.14 -2.14
N ILE A 48 12.19 -4.38 -2.62
CA ILE A 48 11.58 -3.26 -1.87
C ILE A 48 10.95 -3.78 -0.58
N SER A 49 10.17 -4.86 -0.65
CA SER A 49 9.55 -5.49 0.53
C SER A 49 10.55 -6.03 1.57
N ARG A 50 11.85 -6.07 1.25
CA ARG A 50 12.91 -6.52 2.16
C ARG A 50 13.71 -5.37 2.77
N ILE A 51 13.69 -4.19 2.15
CA ILE A 51 14.49 -3.03 2.56
C ILE A 51 13.61 -1.98 3.26
N LEU A 52 12.33 -1.90 2.89
CA LEU A 52 11.32 -1.01 3.48
C LEU A 52 10.53 -1.75 4.56
#